data_AF-I1X8Y1-F1
#
_entry.id   AF-I1X8Y1-F1
#
_cell.length_a   1.000
_cell.length_b   1.000
_cell.length_c   1.000
_cell.angle_alpha   90.00
_cell.angle_beta   90.00
_cell.angle_gamma   90.00
#
_symmetry.space_group_name_H-M   'P 1'
#
loop_
_entity.id
_entity.type
_entity.pdbx_description
1 polymer ?
#
loop_
_entity_poly.entity_id
_entity_poly.type
_entity_poly.pdbx_seq_one_letter_code
_entity_poly.pdbx_strand_id
1 'polypeptide(L)'
;IGAYKMCAGEAAVADLAFAAKHAGVIQMADILPARRARGPNEPGGIKFGHFADMIQADRKYPNDPVKATLEVVGAGAMLFDQIWLGSYMSGGVGFTQYATAAYTDNILDDYCYYGLDYIKSKHGGLGKAKKTQEVLNDIATEVTLYGMEQYEEFPTALESHFGGSQRASVLAAASGISCALATANSNAGLN
;
A
#
# COMPACT_ATOMS: atom_id res chain seq x y z
N ILE A 1 18.91 -26.31 22.28
CA ILE A 1 19.38 -27.63 22.79
C ILE A 1 20.79 -27.94 22.30
N GLY A 2 21.01 -28.29 21.02
CA GLY A 2 22.33 -28.69 20.52
C GLY A 2 23.45 -27.65 20.70
N ALA A 3 23.21 -26.41 20.30
CA ALA A 3 24.22 -25.33 20.38
C ALA A 3 24.69 -25.01 21.82
N TYR A 4 23.82 -25.23 22.81
CA TYR A 4 24.09 -24.92 24.22
C TYR A 4 24.25 -26.17 25.08
N LYS A 5 24.34 -27.37 24.47
CA LYS A 5 24.48 -28.66 25.16
C LYS A 5 23.45 -28.88 26.30
N MET A 6 22.23 -28.39 26.11
CA MET A 6 21.14 -28.57 27.08
C MET A 6 20.67 -30.02 27.12
N CYS A 7 20.00 -30.42 28.21
CA CYS A 7 19.36 -31.72 28.28
C CYS A 7 18.16 -31.77 27.32
N ALA A 8 18.02 -32.87 26.57
CA ALA A 8 16.98 -33.02 25.56
C ALA A 8 15.62 -33.31 26.20
N GLY A 9 14.81 -32.26 26.40
CA GLY A 9 13.45 -32.37 26.97
C GLY A 9 13.35 -31.97 28.44
N GLU A 10 14.32 -31.23 28.99
CA GLU A 10 14.20 -30.65 30.33
C GLU A 10 13.21 -29.48 30.38
N ALA A 11 12.79 -29.09 31.58
CA ALA A 11 11.79 -28.03 31.79
C ALA A 11 12.14 -26.70 31.12
N ALA A 12 13.42 -26.30 31.11
CA ALA A 12 13.89 -25.07 30.45
C ALA A 12 13.63 -25.07 28.93
N VAL A 13 13.43 -26.22 28.29
CA VAL A 13 13.04 -26.30 26.87
C VAL A 13 11.63 -25.72 26.65
N ALA A 14 10.73 -25.83 27.63
CA ALA A 14 9.39 -25.26 27.55
C ALA A 14 9.42 -23.73 27.51
N ASP A 15 10.30 -23.09 28.29
CA ASP A 15 10.49 -21.63 28.26
C ASP A 15 10.97 -21.16 26.88
N LEU A 16 11.92 -21.89 26.29
CA LEU A 16 12.38 -21.62 24.91
C LEU A 16 11.25 -21.80 23.89
N ALA A 17 10.42 -22.83 24.04
CA ALA A 17 9.29 -23.05 23.15
C ALA A 17 8.23 -21.95 23.28
N PHE A 18 7.92 -21.50 24.50
CA PHE A 18 6.99 -20.41 24.72
C PHE A 18 7.53 -19.09 24.18
N ALA A 19 8.80 -18.78 24.44
CA ALA A 19 9.47 -17.60 23.91
C ALA A 19 9.45 -17.60 22.37
N ALA A 20 9.84 -18.69 21.73
CA ALA A 20 9.93 -18.79 20.27
C ALA A 20 8.58 -18.80 19.55
N LYS A 21 7.48 -19.20 20.23
CA LYS A 21 6.16 -19.36 19.60
C LYS A 21 5.12 -18.32 20.04
N HIS A 22 5.36 -17.59 21.13
CA HIS A 22 4.40 -16.64 21.68
C HIS A 22 5.09 -15.36 22.17
N ALA A 23 5.98 -15.45 23.16
CA ALA A 23 6.44 -14.24 23.87
C ALA A 23 7.39 -13.34 23.05
N GLY A 24 8.18 -13.93 22.14
CA GLY A 24 9.20 -13.22 21.35
C GLY A 24 9.04 -13.38 19.84
N VAL A 25 7.94 -13.98 19.37
CA VAL A 25 7.71 -14.14 17.93
C VAL A 25 7.03 -12.91 17.36
N ILE A 26 7.54 -12.42 16.23
CA ILE A 26 6.86 -11.41 15.42
C ILE A 26 6.29 -12.10 14.19
N GLN A 27 4.97 -12.23 14.16
CA GLN A 27 4.24 -12.75 13.00
C GLN A 27 4.09 -11.65 11.95
N MET A 28 3.97 -12.05 10.68
CA MET A 28 3.68 -11.11 9.58
C MET A 28 2.25 -10.60 9.64
N ALA A 29 1.32 -11.45 10.08
CA ALA A 29 -0.11 -11.17 10.16
C ALA A 29 -0.76 -11.87 11.35
N ASP A 30 -1.78 -11.23 11.91
CA ASP A 30 -2.62 -11.79 12.96
C ASP A 30 -3.69 -12.73 12.38
N ILE A 31 -4.25 -13.58 13.25
CA ILE A 31 -5.36 -14.49 12.90
C ILE A 31 -6.63 -13.72 12.49
N LEU A 32 -7.40 -14.29 11.56
CA LEU A 32 -8.62 -13.66 11.06
C LEU A 32 -9.92 -14.14 11.74
N PRO A 33 -10.95 -13.26 11.85
CA PRO A 33 -12.26 -13.63 12.40
C PRO A 33 -12.94 -14.77 11.64
N ALA A 34 -13.83 -15.48 12.34
CA ALA A 34 -14.42 -16.75 11.88
C ALA A 34 -15.04 -16.73 10.48
N ARG A 35 -15.68 -15.61 10.07
CA ARG A 35 -16.29 -15.47 8.73
C ARG A 35 -15.29 -15.66 7.58
N ARG A 36 -14.00 -15.39 7.84
CA ARG A 36 -12.88 -15.55 6.92
C ARG A 36 -11.70 -16.21 7.65
N ALA A 37 -12.00 -17.26 8.43
CA ALA A 37 -11.10 -17.89 9.38
C ALA A 37 -9.81 -18.40 8.72
N ARG A 38 -8.68 -17.77 9.03
CA ARG A 38 -7.31 -18.04 8.53
C ARG A 38 -6.35 -17.87 9.70
N GLY A 39 -5.31 -18.71 9.75
CA GLY A 39 -4.27 -18.62 10.77
C GLY A 39 -3.42 -17.34 10.65
N PRO A 40 -2.41 -17.17 11.52
CA PRO A 40 -1.41 -16.12 11.36
C PRO A 40 -0.67 -16.22 10.02
N ASN A 41 -0.04 -15.13 9.60
CA ASN A 41 0.77 -15.01 8.37
C ASN A 41 0.01 -15.18 7.05
N GLU A 42 -1.31 -15.00 7.08
CA GLU A 42 -2.15 -14.96 5.88
C GLU A 42 -2.39 -13.51 5.43
N PRO A 43 -2.53 -13.24 4.11
CA PRO A 43 -2.55 -11.87 3.58
C PRO A 43 -3.55 -10.93 4.27
N GLY A 44 -4.77 -11.40 4.53
CA GLY A 44 -5.81 -10.54 5.11
C GLY A 44 -5.54 -10.06 6.54
N GLY A 45 -4.57 -10.64 7.26
CA GLY A 45 -4.16 -10.18 8.59
C GLY A 45 -2.93 -9.26 8.57
N ILE A 46 -2.32 -9.02 7.40
CA ILE A 46 -1.17 -8.12 7.28
C ILE A 46 -1.66 -6.69 7.41
N LYS A 47 -1.08 -5.93 8.35
CA LYS A 47 -1.36 -4.48 8.49
C LYS A 47 -0.65 -3.73 7.36
N PHE A 48 -1.30 -2.71 6.80
CA PHE A 48 -0.72 -1.94 5.68
C PHE A 48 0.64 -1.32 6.01
N GLY A 49 0.85 -0.86 7.25
CA GLY A 49 2.17 -0.37 7.70
C GLY A 49 3.26 -1.45 7.65
N HIS A 50 2.97 -2.66 8.17
CA HIS A 50 3.91 -3.78 8.08
C HIS A 50 4.17 -4.16 6.62
N PHE A 51 3.12 -4.16 5.79
CA PHE A 51 3.28 -4.47 4.37
C PHE A 51 4.19 -3.46 3.66
N ALA A 52 4.00 -2.16 3.92
CA ALA A 52 4.89 -1.13 3.41
C ALA A 52 6.35 -1.37 3.81
N ASP A 53 6.61 -1.75 5.07
CA ASP A 53 7.97 -2.06 5.57
C ASP A 53 8.58 -3.34 4.95
N MET A 54 7.75 -4.29 4.51
CA MET A 54 8.25 -5.47 3.78
C MET A 54 8.86 -5.08 2.44
N ILE A 55 8.34 -4.02 1.80
CA ILE A 55 8.80 -3.57 0.49
C ILE A 55 10.06 -2.73 0.65
N GLN A 56 11.12 -3.17 -0.03
CA GLN A 56 12.48 -2.63 0.15
C GLN A 56 12.78 -1.42 -0.74
N ALA A 57 11.75 -0.76 -1.27
CA ALA A 57 11.92 0.32 -2.23
C ALA A 57 12.48 1.59 -1.57
N ASP A 58 12.04 1.92 -0.36
CA ASP A 58 12.50 3.09 0.38
C ASP A 58 14.03 3.11 0.56
N ARG A 59 14.63 1.96 0.94
CA ARG A 59 16.10 1.88 1.07
C ARG A 59 16.86 1.96 -0.25
N LYS A 60 16.20 1.72 -1.39
CA LYS A 60 16.82 1.76 -2.73
C LYS A 60 16.61 3.12 -3.40
N TYR A 61 15.47 3.75 -3.14
CA TYR A 61 15.04 5.01 -3.74
C TYR A 61 14.73 6.06 -2.65
N PRO A 62 15.67 6.36 -1.73
CA PRO A 62 15.40 7.20 -0.56
C PRO A 62 15.10 8.67 -0.90
N ASN A 63 15.48 9.11 -2.10
CA ASN A 63 15.26 10.49 -2.58
C ASN A 63 14.12 10.58 -3.60
N ASP A 64 13.42 9.48 -3.86
CA ASP A 64 12.29 9.41 -4.78
C ASP A 64 11.10 8.78 -4.05
N PRO A 65 10.38 9.60 -3.25
CA PRO A 65 9.29 9.10 -2.41
C PRO A 65 8.09 8.63 -3.24
N VAL A 66 7.92 9.14 -4.48
CA VAL A 66 6.87 8.66 -5.39
C VAL A 66 7.23 7.24 -5.83
N LYS A 67 8.45 7.01 -6.35
CA LYS A 67 8.87 5.66 -6.73
C LYS A 67 8.81 4.68 -5.56
N ALA A 68 9.31 5.07 -4.38
CA ALA A 68 9.25 4.21 -3.20
C ALA A 68 7.81 3.83 -2.82
N THR A 69 6.88 4.79 -2.89
CA THR A 69 5.45 4.55 -2.58
C THR A 69 4.78 3.68 -3.64
N LEU A 70 5.06 3.88 -4.93
CA LEU A 70 4.44 3.11 -6.01
C LEU A 70 4.87 1.64 -6.03
N GLU A 71 6.09 1.33 -5.58
CA GLU A 71 6.50 -0.07 -5.37
C GLU A 71 5.68 -0.74 -4.25
N VAL A 72 5.30 0.01 -3.20
CA VAL A 72 4.38 -0.49 -2.16
C VAL A 72 2.99 -0.71 -2.73
N VAL A 73 2.48 0.23 -3.54
CA VAL A 73 1.17 0.11 -4.20
C VAL A 73 1.14 -1.10 -5.13
N GLY A 74 2.12 -1.26 -6.00
CA GLY A 74 2.17 -2.38 -6.95
C GLY A 74 2.23 -3.74 -6.25
N ALA A 75 3.09 -3.87 -5.23
CA ALA A 75 3.14 -5.08 -4.43
C ALA A 75 1.82 -5.35 -3.68
N GLY A 76 1.19 -4.28 -3.16
CA GLY A 76 -0.05 -4.34 -2.39
C GLY A 76 -1.24 -4.74 -3.27
N ALA A 77 -1.37 -4.12 -4.45
CA ALA A 77 -2.38 -4.47 -5.44
C ALA A 77 -2.25 -5.94 -5.85
N MET A 78 -1.03 -6.43 -6.08
CA MET A 78 -0.82 -7.84 -6.40
C MET A 78 -1.23 -8.77 -5.24
N LEU A 79 -0.73 -8.53 -4.02
CA LEU A 79 -1.00 -9.41 -2.89
C LEU A 79 -2.47 -9.34 -2.44
N PHE A 80 -3.02 -8.13 -2.28
CA PHE A 80 -4.34 -7.94 -1.70
C PHE A 80 -5.46 -8.12 -2.72
N ASP A 81 -5.32 -7.67 -3.97
CA ASP A 81 -6.40 -7.82 -4.95
C ASP A 81 -6.31 -9.13 -5.70
N GLN A 82 -5.13 -9.51 -6.22
CA GLN A 82 -5.03 -10.71 -7.06
C GLN A 82 -5.04 -12.00 -6.24
N ILE A 83 -4.22 -12.06 -5.18
CA ILE A 83 -4.09 -13.27 -4.37
C ILE A 83 -5.18 -13.31 -3.30
N TRP A 84 -5.24 -12.31 -2.43
CA TRP A 84 -6.14 -12.36 -1.29
C TRP A 84 -7.62 -12.27 -1.70
N LEU A 85 -8.03 -11.17 -2.33
CA LEU A 85 -9.41 -10.99 -2.75
C LEU A 85 -9.76 -11.91 -3.93
N GLY A 86 -8.89 -11.96 -4.95
CA GLY A 86 -9.10 -12.67 -6.21
C GLY A 86 -8.96 -14.19 -6.15
N SER A 87 -8.37 -14.73 -5.07
CA SER A 87 -8.27 -16.17 -4.86
C SER A 87 -8.80 -16.60 -3.49
N TYR A 88 -8.15 -16.22 -2.38
CA TYR A 88 -8.51 -16.71 -1.04
C TYR A 88 -9.95 -16.40 -0.62
N MET A 89 -10.48 -15.27 -1.09
CA MET A 89 -11.82 -14.78 -0.77
C MET A 89 -12.82 -14.92 -1.92
N SER A 90 -12.38 -15.35 -3.10
CA SER A 90 -13.25 -15.59 -4.26
C SER A 90 -12.78 -16.78 -5.11
N GLY A 91 -11.90 -16.56 -6.10
CA GLY A 91 -11.39 -17.57 -7.03
C GLY A 91 -11.94 -17.44 -8.46
N GLY A 92 -11.43 -18.27 -9.37
CA GLY A 92 -11.81 -18.27 -10.79
C GLY A 92 -10.88 -17.39 -11.64
N VAL A 93 -11.47 -16.59 -12.55
CA VAL A 93 -10.69 -15.65 -13.39
C VAL A 93 -9.97 -14.60 -12.53
N GLY A 94 -10.56 -14.21 -11.40
CA GLY A 94 -9.93 -13.33 -10.42
C GLY A 94 -9.93 -11.86 -10.84
N PHE A 95 -9.01 -11.09 -10.24
CA PHE A 95 -9.01 -9.62 -10.27
C PHE A 95 -7.73 -9.02 -10.87
N THR A 96 -7.13 -9.70 -11.84
CA THR A 96 -5.85 -9.28 -12.45
C THR A 96 -5.88 -7.83 -12.91
N GLN A 97 -6.88 -7.43 -13.71
CA GLN A 97 -6.91 -6.08 -14.27
C GLN A 97 -7.37 -5.00 -13.27
N TYR A 98 -8.01 -5.37 -12.16
CA TYR A 98 -8.22 -4.42 -11.06
C TYR A 98 -6.87 -4.01 -10.45
N ALA A 99 -6.00 -4.99 -10.24
CA ALA A 99 -4.68 -4.76 -9.65
C ALA A 99 -3.70 -4.11 -10.62
N THR A 100 -3.60 -4.58 -11.87
CA THR A 100 -2.62 -4.08 -12.84
C THR A 100 -2.79 -2.59 -13.12
N ALA A 101 -4.01 -2.05 -13.05
CA ALA A 101 -4.26 -0.63 -13.21
C ALA A 101 -3.43 0.27 -12.28
N ALA A 102 -3.02 -0.25 -11.11
CA ALA A 102 -2.18 0.48 -10.16
C ALA A 102 -0.68 0.31 -10.40
N TYR A 103 -0.23 -0.54 -11.33
CA TYR A 103 1.19 -0.83 -11.56
C TYR A 103 1.59 -1.05 -13.04
N THR A 104 0.72 -0.73 -13.99
CA THR A 104 1.02 -0.80 -15.43
C THR A 104 0.83 0.55 -16.10
N ASP A 105 1.39 0.66 -17.31
CA ASP A 105 1.22 1.78 -18.24
C ASP A 105 1.67 3.16 -17.75
N ASN A 106 2.31 3.21 -16.57
CA ASN A 106 2.77 4.42 -15.87
C ASN A 106 1.66 5.47 -15.63
N ILE A 107 0.39 5.07 -15.68
CA ILE A 107 -0.74 6.00 -15.50
C ILE A 107 -0.76 6.53 -14.07
N LEU A 108 -0.67 5.64 -13.07
CA LEU A 108 -0.62 6.06 -11.68
C LEU A 108 0.69 6.82 -11.37
N ASP A 109 1.81 6.40 -11.97
CA ASP A 109 3.10 7.08 -11.84
C ASP A 109 3.00 8.54 -12.25
N ASP A 110 2.48 8.80 -13.45
CA ASP A 110 2.29 10.14 -14.00
C ASP A 110 1.49 11.04 -13.05
N TYR A 111 0.35 10.55 -12.56
CA TYR A 111 -0.53 11.34 -11.68
C TYR A 111 0.13 11.64 -10.33
N CYS A 112 0.92 10.69 -9.79
CA CYS A 112 1.66 10.90 -8.55
C CYS A 112 2.82 11.88 -8.71
N TYR A 113 3.53 11.85 -9.84
CA TYR A 113 4.60 12.82 -10.11
C TYR A 113 4.05 14.22 -10.37
N TYR A 114 2.91 14.35 -11.07
CA TYR A 114 2.19 15.60 -11.16
C TYR A 114 1.84 16.15 -9.77
N GLY A 115 1.26 15.31 -8.91
CA GLY A 115 0.92 15.70 -7.53
C GLY A 115 2.14 16.12 -6.71
N LEU A 116 3.28 15.45 -6.88
CA LEU A 116 4.55 15.85 -6.25
C LEU A 116 4.99 17.26 -6.68
N ASP A 117 4.88 17.58 -7.95
CA ASP A 117 5.28 18.90 -8.47
C ASP A 117 4.30 20.00 -8.06
N TYR A 118 3.00 19.67 -7.98
CA TYR A 118 2.00 20.57 -7.42
C TYR A 118 2.29 20.94 -5.96
N ILE A 119 2.58 19.94 -5.11
CA ILE A 119 2.84 20.21 -3.68
C ILE A 119 4.17 20.96 -3.48
N LYS A 120 5.17 20.75 -4.35
CA LYS A 120 6.42 21.53 -4.34
C LYS A 120 6.17 22.99 -4.68
N SER A 121 5.37 23.26 -5.71
CA SER A 121 5.12 24.62 -6.17
C SER A 121 4.19 25.41 -5.23
N LYS A 122 3.12 24.80 -4.74
CA LYS A 122 2.06 25.50 -3.99
C LYS A 122 2.16 25.36 -2.48
N HIS A 123 2.67 24.23 -1.99
CA HIS A 123 2.63 23.87 -0.57
C HIS A 123 4.02 23.76 0.08
N GLY A 124 5.07 24.20 -0.63
CA GLY A 124 6.44 24.22 -0.14
C GLY A 124 7.15 22.87 -0.17
N GLY A 125 6.53 21.85 -0.77
CA GLY A 125 7.11 20.52 -0.95
C GLY A 125 6.81 19.54 0.18
N LEU A 126 7.66 18.52 0.27
CA LEU A 126 7.46 17.36 1.12
C LEU A 126 7.40 17.72 2.61
N GLY A 127 6.34 17.30 3.29
CA GLY A 127 6.13 17.50 4.72
C GLY A 127 5.99 18.96 5.16
N LYS A 128 5.73 19.90 4.24
CA LYS A 128 5.61 21.34 4.55
C LYS A 128 4.17 21.84 4.63
N ALA A 129 3.21 21.15 4.03
CA ALA A 129 1.81 21.53 4.08
C ALA A 129 1.22 21.40 5.49
N LYS A 130 0.27 22.28 5.81
CA LYS A 130 -0.52 22.19 7.05
C LYS A 130 -1.51 21.03 6.95
N LYS A 131 -1.77 20.38 8.08
CA LYS A 131 -2.70 19.24 8.20
C LYS A 131 -4.13 19.73 8.46
N THR A 132 -4.65 20.58 7.57
CA THR A 132 -6.00 21.15 7.67
C THR A 132 -6.85 20.71 6.49
N GLN A 133 -8.16 20.52 6.70
CA GLN A 133 -9.07 20.06 5.64
C GLN A 133 -9.03 20.94 4.39
N GLU A 134 -8.85 22.25 4.55
CA GLU A 134 -8.69 23.18 3.43
C GLU A 134 -7.50 22.82 2.52
N VAL A 135 -6.34 22.53 3.12
CA VAL A 135 -5.14 22.12 2.37
C VAL A 135 -5.32 20.76 1.73
N LEU A 136 -5.98 19.82 2.42
CA LEU A 136 -6.25 18.49 1.87
C LEU A 136 -7.22 18.55 0.71
N ASN A 137 -8.32 19.31 0.85
CA ASN A 137 -9.28 19.53 -0.22
C ASN A 137 -8.61 20.16 -1.44
N ASP A 138 -7.70 21.12 -1.24
CA ASP A 138 -6.96 21.76 -2.32
C ASP A 138 -6.12 20.74 -3.10
N ILE A 139 -5.24 20.01 -2.42
CA ILE A 139 -4.33 19.03 -3.04
C ILE A 139 -5.13 17.87 -3.67
N ALA A 140 -6.06 17.28 -2.92
CA ALA A 140 -6.81 16.14 -3.40
C ALA A 140 -7.70 16.49 -4.59
N THR A 141 -8.33 17.67 -4.57
CA THR A 141 -9.17 18.14 -5.68
C THR A 141 -8.33 18.36 -6.92
N GLU A 142 -7.21 19.09 -6.82
CA GLU A 142 -6.33 19.35 -7.97
C GLU A 142 -5.86 18.05 -8.62
N VAL A 143 -5.27 17.13 -7.84
CA VAL A 143 -4.69 15.91 -8.38
C VAL A 143 -5.76 14.98 -8.94
N THR A 144 -6.96 14.97 -8.35
CA THR A 144 -8.10 14.22 -8.89
C THR A 144 -8.57 14.81 -10.22
N LEU A 145 -8.71 16.14 -10.31
CA LEU A 145 -9.12 16.81 -11.54
C LEU A 145 -8.11 16.56 -12.66
N TYR A 146 -6.81 16.71 -12.37
CA TYR A 146 -5.75 16.40 -13.34
C TYR A 146 -5.90 14.98 -13.90
N GLY A 147 -6.01 13.97 -13.03
CA GLY A 147 -6.14 12.59 -13.49
C GLY A 147 -7.46 12.33 -14.25
N MET A 148 -8.55 13.03 -13.92
CA MET A 148 -9.80 12.95 -14.69
C MET A 148 -9.63 13.54 -16.08
N GLU A 149 -8.99 14.71 -16.18
CA GLU A 149 -8.66 15.36 -17.45
C GLU A 149 -7.80 14.46 -18.33
N GLN A 150 -6.82 13.75 -17.76
CA GLN A 150 -6.00 12.80 -18.52
C GLN A 150 -6.82 11.67 -19.16
N TYR A 151 -7.84 11.15 -18.47
CA TYR A 151 -8.75 10.16 -19.07
C TYR A 151 -9.67 10.76 -20.15
N GLU A 152 -10.00 12.04 -20.08
CA GLU A 152 -10.83 12.72 -21.07
C GLU A 152 -10.03 13.14 -22.31
N GLU A 153 -8.80 13.63 -22.11
CA GLU A 153 -7.91 14.09 -23.17
C GLU A 153 -7.27 12.94 -23.95
N PHE A 154 -6.98 11.82 -23.27
CA PHE A 154 -6.36 10.64 -23.87
C PHE A 154 -7.30 9.43 -23.86
N PRO A 155 -8.09 9.22 -24.94
CA PRO A 155 -9.03 8.10 -25.02
C PRO A 155 -8.40 6.72 -24.79
N THR A 156 -7.12 6.55 -25.13
CA THR A 156 -6.40 5.29 -24.90
C THR A 156 -6.15 5.03 -23.41
N ALA A 157 -5.96 6.06 -22.58
CA ALA A 157 -5.87 5.87 -21.13
C ALA A 157 -7.21 5.42 -20.54
N LEU A 158 -8.31 6.00 -21.02
CA LEU A 158 -9.67 5.59 -20.65
C LEU A 158 -9.99 4.16 -21.12
N GLU A 159 -9.47 3.76 -22.29
CA GLU A 159 -9.60 2.39 -22.81
C GLU A 159 -8.76 1.39 -22.01
N SER A 160 -7.51 1.72 -21.66
CA SER A 160 -6.67 0.89 -20.78
C SER A 160 -7.32 0.69 -19.42
N HIS A 161 -7.85 1.75 -18.82
CA HIS A 161 -8.63 1.70 -17.58
C HIS A 161 -10.14 1.77 -17.87
N PHE A 162 -10.64 0.83 -18.69
CA PHE A 162 -12.04 0.77 -19.09
C PHE A 162 -13.01 0.62 -17.90
N GLY A 163 -12.58 -0.04 -16.82
CA GLY A 163 -13.37 -0.24 -15.62
C GLY A 163 -13.39 0.99 -14.73
N GLY A 164 -14.58 1.43 -14.31
CA GLY A 164 -14.73 2.58 -13.41
C GLY A 164 -13.97 2.43 -12.08
N SER A 165 -13.92 1.21 -11.53
CA SER A 165 -13.17 0.92 -10.30
C SER A 165 -11.66 1.07 -10.47
N GLN A 166 -11.10 0.75 -11.64
CA GLN A 166 -9.67 0.96 -11.92
C GLN A 166 -9.35 2.46 -11.85
N ARG A 167 -10.16 3.27 -12.55
CA ARG A 167 -10.01 4.73 -12.56
C ARG A 167 -10.18 5.33 -11.17
N ALA A 168 -11.23 4.93 -10.44
CA ALA A 168 -11.48 5.42 -9.09
C ALA A 168 -10.30 5.12 -8.15
N SER A 169 -9.77 3.91 -8.17
CA SER A 169 -8.61 3.52 -7.35
C SER A 169 -7.36 4.32 -7.71
N VAL A 170 -7.06 4.50 -9.00
CA VAL A 170 -5.86 5.24 -9.46
C VAL A 170 -5.95 6.73 -9.11
N LEU A 171 -7.11 7.36 -9.33
CA LEU A 171 -7.34 8.77 -8.99
C LEU A 171 -7.25 9.02 -7.47
N ALA A 172 -7.86 8.15 -6.68
CA ALA A 172 -7.83 8.23 -5.22
C ALA A 172 -6.43 7.95 -4.66
N ALA A 173 -5.69 7.00 -5.25
CA ALA A 173 -4.31 6.73 -4.86
C ALA A 173 -3.40 7.94 -5.11
N ALA A 174 -3.48 8.56 -6.30
CA ALA A 174 -2.66 9.72 -6.64
C ALA A 174 -2.92 10.91 -5.70
N SER A 175 -4.20 11.24 -5.46
CA SER A 175 -4.58 12.33 -4.56
C SER A 175 -4.18 12.06 -3.10
N GLY A 176 -4.45 10.85 -2.59
CA GLY A 176 -4.10 10.47 -1.22
C GLY A 176 -2.58 10.43 -0.98
N ILE A 177 -1.80 9.90 -1.93
CA ILE A 177 -0.33 9.92 -1.88
C ILE A 177 0.17 11.37 -1.85
N SER A 178 -0.37 12.24 -2.70
CA SER A 178 0.02 13.65 -2.75
C SER A 178 -0.25 14.38 -1.43
N CYS A 179 -1.42 14.17 -0.82
CA CYS A 179 -1.75 14.69 0.50
C CYS A 179 -0.81 14.16 1.60
N ALA A 180 -0.50 12.86 1.58
CA ALA A 180 0.41 12.26 2.55
C ALA A 180 1.84 12.81 2.40
N LEU A 181 2.34 12.94 1.17
CA LEU A 181 3.66 13.49 0.86
C LEU A 181 3.77 14.96 1.27
N ALA A 182 2.75 15.76 1.01
CA ALA A 182 2.73 17.17 1.35
C ALA A 182 2.77 17.39 2.87
N THR A 183 2.11 16.53 3.64
CA THR A 183 1.88 16.74 5.09
C THR A 183 2.75 15.86 6.00
N ALA A 184 3.43 14.86 5.43
CA ALA A 184 4.08 13.77 6.16
C ALA A 184 3.13 13.13 7.20
N ASN A 185 1.88 12.86 6.78
CA ASN A 185 0.86 12.28 7.65
C ASN A 185 -0.09 11.37 6.86
N SER A 186 -0.15 10.09 7.21
CA SER A 186 -0.97 9.10 6.50
C SER A 186 -2.47 9.32 6.67
N ASN A 187 -2.93 9.80 7.83
CA ASN A 187 -4.35 10.12 8.03
C ASN A 187 -4.77 11.31 7.17
N ALA A 188 -3.89 12.27 6.94
CA ALA A 188 -4.15 13.35 6.00
C ALA A 188 -4.21 12.86 4.55
N GLY A 189 -3.45 11.82 4.19
CA GLY A 189 -3.58 11.17 2.88
C GLY A 189 -4.84 10.33 2.71
N LEU A 190 -5.44 9.88 3.82
CA LEU A 190 -6.68 9.08 3.79
C LEU A 190 -7.96 9.94 3.74
N ASN A 191 -7.91 11.17 4.25
CA ASN A 191 -9.03 12.11 4.30
C ASN A 191 -9.15 12.95 3.03
#